data_AF-A0A382P407-F1
#
_entry.id   AF-A0A382P407-F1
#
_cell.length_a   1.000
_cell.length_b   1.000
_cell.length_c   1.000
_cell.angle_alpha   90.00
_cell.angle_beta   90.00
_cell.angle_gamma   90.00
#
_symmetry.space_group_name_H-M   'P 1'
#
loop_
_entity.id
_entity.type
_entity.pdbx_description
1 polymer ?
#
loop_
_entity_poly.entity_id
_entity_poly.type
_entity_poly.pdbx_seq_one_letter_code
_entity_poly.pdbx_strand_id
1 'polypeptide(L)'
;QKAVQLEPQDAEAHNNLGVTLQELGRLEEAEASCRQAIALKSDYAEAHFNLGIILYSNGDIDSALESMEKASSIDPKSKLSRLLLSVLKSRKSRKESEVSVDNISNLRGVMGLTSNPLILNRVVEADLIPTLYEMNSRELDKTRSDDARYGNGRCSPDFSMFEDNRAIIKTVAEDLMSIMMEAVKSEIFIKDSFFNILGAGGGTTPHIHLNSLDKNKGLSLGNQKYSLVYYLSEGDQNCSKPGILKLYDPSEDILPCEGLIVIIPSSRKHSAVYSGKKDRVMIGVNFYSL
;
A
#
# COMPACT_ATOMS: atom_id res chain seq x y z
N GLN A 1 20.48 7.10 -22.86
CA GLN A 1 20.98 6.90 -24.24
C GLN A 1 22.51 6.82 -24.31
N LYS A 2 23.29 7.79 -23.80
CA LYS A 2 24.76 7.68 -23.82
C LYS A 2 25.31 6.45 -23.07
N ALA A 3 24.71 6.07 -21.94
CA ALA A 3 25.09 4.87 -21.19
C ALA A 3 25.00 3.59 -22.04
N VAL A 4 23.84 3.31 -22.66
CA VAL A 4 23.65 2.14 -23.53
C VAL A 4 24.49 2.17 -24.82
N GLN A 5 24.97 3.35 -25.24
CA GLN A 5 25.91 3.45 -26.36
C GLN A 5 27.34 3.09 -25.96
N LEU A 6 27.74 3.44 -24.73
CA LEU A 6 29.06 3.11 -24.20
C LEU A 6 29.14 1.64 -23.77
N GLU A 7 28.05 1.11 -23.20
CA GLU A 7 27.94 -0.25 -22.70
C GLU A 7 26.68 -0.93 -23.26
N PRO A 8 26.69 -1.38 -24.54
CA PRO A 8 25.50 -1.93 -25.20
C PRO A 8 25.05 -3.28 -24.63
N GLN A 9 25.89 -3.95 -23.85
CA GLN A 9 25.61 -5.25 -23.20
C GLN A 9 25.16 -5.09 -21.75
N ASP A 10 25.01 -3.85 -21.25
CA ASP A 10 24.53 -3.59 -19.89
C ASP A 10 23.00 -3.63 -19.83
N ALA A 11 22.46 -4.73 -19.29
CA ALA A 11 21.02 -4.93 -19.12
C ALA A 11 20.39 -3.87 -18.19
N GLU A 12 21.11 -3.42 -17.16
CA GLU A 12 20.62 -2.40 -16.22
C GLU A 12 20.50 -1.04 -16.91
N ALA A 13 21.49 -0.66 -17.72
CA ALA A 13 21.44 0.56 -18.52
C ALA A 13 20.24 0.58 -19.49
N HIS A 14 19.93 -0.56 -20.12
CA HIS A 14 18.76 -0.69 -21.00
C HIS A 14 17.44 -0.64 -20.21
N ASN A 15 17.36 -1.28 -19.05
CA ASN A 15 16.17 -1.22 -18.18
C ASN A 15 15.91 0.23 -17.70
N ASN A 16 16.94 0.92 -17.22
CA ASN A 16 16.85 2.32 -16.77
C ASN A 16 16.45 3.27 -17.91
N LEU A 17 16.94 3.00 -19.13
CA LEU A 17 16.50 3.73 -20.32
C LEU A 17 15.01 3.49 -20.60
N GLY A 18 14.54 2.24 -20.48
CA GLY A 18 13.12 1.89 -20.61
C GLY A 18 12.23 2.66 -19.64
N VAL A 19 12.58 2.68 -18.35
CA VAL A 19 11.86 3.46 -17.33
C VAL A 19 11.83 4.95 -17.67
N THR A 20 12.99 5.52 -18.03
CA THR A 20 13.07 6.96 -18.39
C THR A 20 12.19 7.28 -19.60
N LEU A 21 12.19 6.42 -20.62
CA LEU A 21 11.37 6.60 -21.83
C LEU A 21 9.87 6.47 -21.53
N GLN A 22 9.50 5.56 -20.61
CA GLN A 22 8.14 5.39 -20.13
C GLN A 22 7.64 6.65 -19.41
N GLU A 23 8.46 7.26 -18.56
CA GLU A 23 8.15 8.54 -17.90
C GLU A 23 7.99 9.70 -18.90
N LEU A 24 8.71 9.66 -20.03
CA LEU A 24 8.59 10.60 -21.14
C LEU A 24 7.41 10.31 -22.08
N GLY A 25 6.67 9.22 -21.86
CA GLY A 25 5.54 8.79 -22.71
C GLY A 25 5.95 8.17 -24.05
N ARG A 26 7.24 7.83 -24.23
CA ARG A 26 7.77 7.18 -25.45
C ARG A 26 7.69 5.66 -25.31
N LEU A 27 6.46 5.14 -25.30
CA LEU A 27 6.17 3.76 -24.89
C LEU A 27 6.81 2.71 -25.80
N GLU A 28 6.85 2.91 -27.11
CA GLU A 28 7.42 1.95 -28.07
C GLU A 28 8.94 1.81 -27.87
N GLU A 29 9.63 2.93 -27.64
CA GLU A 29 11.07 2.91 -27.36
C GLU A 29 11.38 2.36 -25.96
N ALA A 30 10.49 2.61 -24.99
CA ALA A 30 10.58 2.05 -23.65
C ALA A 30 10.49 0.53 -23.69
N GLU A 31 9.50 0.00 -24.43
CA GLU A 31 9.31 -1.43 -24.63
C GLU A 31 10.56 -2.06 -25.27
N ALA A 32 11.07 -1.47 -26.36
CA ALA A 32 12.27 -1.96 -27.04
C ALA A 32 13.48 -2.03 -26.09
N SER A 33 13.64 -1.01 -25.23
CA SER A 33 14.73 -0.94 -24.25
C SER A 33 14.59 -2.04 -23.18
N CYS A 34 13.40 -2.25 -22.62
CA CYS A 34 13.16 -3.32 -21.65
C CYS A 34 13.32 -4.72 -22.27
N ARG A 35 12.88 -4.93 -23.51
CA ARG A 35 13.10 -6.20 -24.24
C ARG A 35 14.59 -6.46 -24.47
N GLN A 36 15.38 -5.43 -24.78
CA GLN A 36 16.83 -5.56 -24.90
C GLN A 36 17.47 -5.94 -23.56
N ALA A 37 17.04 -5.32 -22.44
CA ALA A 37 17.49 -5.71 -21.11
C ALA A 37 17.20 -7.20 -20.80
N ILE A 38 16.00 -7.68 -21.16
CA ILE A 38 15.61 -9.09 -20.99
C ILE A 38 16.40 -10.02 -21.92
N ALA A 39 16.70 -9.61 -23.15
CA ALA A 39 17.53 -10.39 -24.08
C ALA A 39 18.97 -10.57 -23.55
N LEU A 40 19.52 -9.53 -22.93
CA LEU A 40 20.84 -9.56 -22.28
C LEU A 40 20.81 -10.36 -20.97
N LYS A 41 19.72 -10.26 -20.21
CA LYS A 41 19.54 -10.94 -18.92
C LYS A 41 18.10 -11.45 -18.77
N SER A 42 17.87 -12.70 -19.16
CA SER A 42 16.53 -13.29 -19.21
C SER A 42 15.84 -13.44 -17.84
N ASP A 43 16.62 -13.51 -16.76
CA ASP A 43 16.19 -13.59 -15.36
C ASP A 43 16.19 -12.22 -14.67
N TYR A 44 16.13 -11.11 -15.42
CA TYR A 44 16.06 -9.78 -14.83
C TYR A 44 14.62 -9.42 -14.43
N ALA A 45 14.24 -9.78 -13.20
CA ALA A 45 12.88 -9.57 -12.66
C ALA A 45 12.37 -8.13 -12.83
N GLU A 46 13.23 -7.14 -12.58
CA GLU A 46 12.87 -5.72 -12.70
C GLU A 46 12.58 -5.30 -14.14
N ALA A 47 13.32 -5.82 -15.13
CA ALA A 47 13.03 -5.53 -16.54
C ALA A 47 11.70 -6.15 -16.99
N HIS A 48 11.36 -7.36 -16.52
CA HIS A 48 10.04 -7.96 -16.74
C HIS A 48 8.92 -7.16 -16.06
N PHE A 49 9.15 -6.67 -14.85
CA PHE A 49 8.20 -5.82 -14.12
C PHE A 49 7.93 -4.50 -14.88
N ASN A 50 9.00 -3.80 -15.31
CA ASN A 50 8.89 -2.56 -16.06
C ASN A 50 8.25 -2.77 -17.44
N LEU A 51 8.62 -3.85 -18.14
CA LEU A 51 7.98 -4.24 -19.40
C LEU A 51 6.47 -4.45 -19.21
N GLY A 52 6.04 -5.11 -18.13
CA GLY A 52 4.63 -5.31 -17.82
C GLY A 52 3.87 -3.98 -17.62
N ILE A 53 4.47 -3.00 -16.95
CA ILE A 53 3.88 -1.66 -16.79
C ILE A 53 3.76 -0.94 -18.15
N ILE A 54 4.80 -1.03 -18.98
CA ILE A 54 4.85 -0.39 -20.31
C ILE A 54 3.78 -0.99 -21.22
N LEU A 55 3.70 -2.32 -21.32
CA LEU A 55 2.72 -3.04 -22.14
C LEU A 55 1.30 -2.72 -21.70
N TYR A 56 1.05 -2.70 -20.38
CA TYR A 56 -0.25 -2.31 -19.86
C TYR A 56 -0.60 -0.85 -20.21
N SER A 57 0.36 0.06 -20.12
CA SER A 57 0.18 1.47 -20.51
C SER A 57 -0.09 1.61 -22.02
N ASN A 58 0.38 0.67 -22.84
CA ASN A 58 0.12 0.58 -24.27
C ASN A 58 -1.21 -0.14 -24.62
N GLY A 59 -1.97 -0.57 -23.60
CA GLY A 59 -3.27 -1.25 -23.76
C GLY A 59 -3.20 -2.77 -23.96
N ASP A 60 -2.00 -3.35 -23.98
CA ASP A 60 -1.79 -4.80 -24.12
C ASP A 60 -1.74 -5.48 -22.74
N ILE A 61 -2.93 -5.76 -22.19
CA ILE A 61 -3.06 -6.37 -20.86
C ILE A 61 -2.59 -7.83 -20.82
N ASP A 62 -2.64 -8.55 -21.95
CA ASP A 62 -2.27 -9.95 -22.01
C ASP A 62 -0.75 -10.10 -21.91
N SER A 63 0.00 -9.39 -22.76
CA SER A 63 1.46 -9.39 -22.69
C SER A 63 1.97 -8.78 -21.38
N ALA A 64 1.24 -7.81 -20.82
CA ALA A 64 1.55 -7.25 -19.50
C ALA A 64 1.46 -8.29 -18.39
N LEU A 65 0.40 -9.13 -18.41
CA LEU A 65 0.23 -10.23 -17.45
C LEU A 65 1.36 -11.24 -17.57
N GLU A 66 1.71 -11.67 -18.78
CA GLU A 66 2.81 -12.62 -19.01
C GLU A 66 4.14 -12.10 -18.43
N SER A 67 4.45 -10.82 -18.69
CA SER A 67 5.66 -10.17 -18.17
C SER A 67 5.63 -10.08 -16.63
N MET A 68 4.48 -9.75 -16.04
CA MET A 68 4.33 -9.66 -14.59
C MET A 68 4.37 -11.03 -13.89
N GLU A 69 3.85 -12.07 -14.53
CA GLU A 69 3.98 -13.46 -14.08
C GLU A 69 5.45 -13.90 -14.12
N LYS A 70 6.18 -13.54 -15.18
CA LYS A 70 7.61 -13.80 -15.26
C LYS A 70 8.38 -13.09 -14.15
N ALA A 71 8.13 -11.80 -13.92
CA ALA A 71 8.73 -11.04 -12.83
C ALA A 71 8.46 -11.68 -11.46
N SER A 72 7.21 -12.10 -11.22
CA SER A 72 6.80 -12.76 -9.97
C SER A 72 7.40 -14.16 -9.81
N SER A 73 7.65 -14.88 -10.92
CA SER A 73 8.32 -16.19 -10.87
C SER A 73 9.81 -16.10 -10.52
N ILE A 74 10.48 -15.03 -10.97
CA ILE A 74 11.91 -14.80 -10.72
C ILE A 74 12.12 -14.27 -9.30
N ASP A 75 11.27 -13.33 -8.84
CA ASP A 75 11.27 -12.85 -7.46
C ASP A 75 9.87 -13.00 -6.82
N PRO A 76 9.58 -14.18 -6.24
CA PRO A 76 8.29 -14.44 -5.57
C PRO A 76 8.06 -13.60 -4.31
N LYS A 77 9.11 -13.01 -3.73
CA LYS A 77 9.03 -12.22 -2.49
C LYS A 77 8.64 -10.77 -2.76
N SER A 78 8.77 -10.29 -4.00
CA SER A 78 8.38 -8.93 -4.38
C SER A 78 6.89 -8.66 -4.13
N LYS A 79 6.59 -7.89 -3.08
CA LYS A 79 5.23 -7.38 -2.81
C LYS A 79 4.71 -6.54 -3.98
N LEU A 80 5.58 -5.84 -4.70
CA LEU A 80 5.20 -4.97 -5.83
C LEU A 80 4.76 -5.78 -7.04
N SER A 81 5.50 -6.84 -7.39
CA SER A 81 5.14 -7.73 -8.50
C SER A 81 3.81 -8.42 -8.25
N ARG A 82 3.60 -8.91 -7.01
CA ARG A 82 2.32 -9.51 -6.60
C ARG A 82 1.15 -8.53 -6.62
N LEU A 83 1.37 -7.28 -6.18
CA LEU A 83 0.36 -6.23 -6.25
C LEU A 83 -0.06 -5.99 -7.71
N LEU A 84 0.90 -5.72 -8.60
CA LEU A 84 0.58 -5.44 -9.99
C LEU A 84 -0.05 -6.63 -10.69
N LEU A 85 0.43 -7.85 -10.43
CA LEU A 85 -0.20 -9.05 -10.99
C LEU A 85 -1.67 -9.16 -10.58
N SER A 86 -1.99 -8.90 -9.30
CA SER A 86 -3.37 -8.93 -8.78
C SER A 86 -4.23 -7.83 -9.43
N VAL A 87 -3.69 -6.62 -9.55
CA VAL A 87 -4.37 -5.49 -10.21
C VAL A 87 -4.67 -5.79 -11.68
N LEU A 88 -3.69 -6.30 -12.43
CA LEU A 88 -3.85 -6.63 -13.84
C LEU A 88 -4.86 -7.76 -14.05
N LYS A 89 -4.85 -8.80 -13.21
CA LYS A 89 -5.84 -9.89 -13.25
C LYS A 89 -7.26 -9.38 -13.00
N SER A 90 -7.44 -8.55 -11.97
CA SER A 90 -8.73 -7.90 -11.69
C SER A 90 -9.21 -7.04 -12.87
N ARG A 91 -8.33 -6.22 -13.45
CA ARG A 91 -8.67 -5.37 -14.60
C ARG A 91 -9.03 -6.17 -15.86
N LYS A 92 -8.32 -7.25 -16.13
CA LYS A 92 -8.64 -8.16 -17.25
C LYS A 92 -10.03 -8.79 -17.06
N SER A 93 -10.29 -9.33 -15.87
CA SER A 93 -11.60 -9.93 -15.55
C SER A 93 -12.76 -8.94 -15.67
N ARG A 94 -12.58 -7.67 -15.23
CA ARG A 94 -13.59 -6.61 -15.42
C ARG A 94 -13.82 -6.30 -16.90
N LYS A 95 -12.76 -6.16 -17.70
CA LYS A 95 -12.87 -5.89 -19.14
C LYS A 95 -13.62 -7.00 -19.87
N GLU A 96 -13.32 -8.26 -19.55
CA GLU A 96 -14.03 -9.43 -20.11
C GLU A 96 -15.51 -9.47 -19.69
N SER A 97 -15.79 -9.10 -18.43
CA SER A 97 -17.15 -9.02 -17.91
C SER A 97 -17.95 -7.88 -18.57
N GLU A 98 -17.36 -6.69 -18.75
CA GLU A 98 -17.99 -5.55 -19.42
C GLU A 98 -18.35 -5.86 -20.87
N VAL A 99 -17.44 -6.51 -21.61
CA VAL A 99 -17.69 -6.94 -23.00
C VAL A 99 -18.82 -7.98 -23.10
N SER A 100 -19.09 -8.73 -22.03
CA SER A 100 -20.20 -9.70 -21.98
C SER A 100 -21.55 -9.10 -21.57
N VAL A 101 -21.57 -7.88 -21.01
CA VAL A 101 -22.74 -7.27 -20.33
C VAL A 101 -23.33 -6.08 -21.12
N ASP A 102 -23.14 -6.01 -22.43
CA ASP A 102 -23.81 -5.04 -23.34
C ASP A 102 -25.36 -5.09 -23.34
N ASN A 103 -26.00 -5.77 -22.37
CA ASN A 103 -27.45 -5.82 -22.19
C ASN A 103 -27.99 -5.58 -20.77
N ILE A 104 -27.20 -5.17 -19.77
CA ILE A 104 -27.77 -4.75 -18.47
C ILE A 104 -27.09 -3.48 -17.95
N SER A 105 -27.84 -2.38 -17.97
CA SER A 105 -27.53 -1.13 -17.28
C SER A 105 -27.39 -1.36 -15.77
N ASN A 106 -26.15 -1.43 -15.29
CA ASN A 106 -25.66 -0.95 -13.98
C ASN A 106 -24.33 -1.65 -13.65
N LEU A 107 -23.29 -1.35 -14.42
CA LEU A 107 -21.94 -1.78 -14.10
C LEU A 107 -21.45 -0.98 -12.89
N ARG A 108 -21.21 -1.69 -11.78
CA ARG A 108 -20.50 -1.21 -10.59
C ARG A 108 -19.12 -0.72 -11.03
N GLY A 109 -18.99 0.59 -11.27
CA GLY A 109 -17.69 1.24 -11.23
C GLY A 109 -17.03 0.98 -9.88
N VAL A 110 -15.70 1.09 -9.82
CA VAL A 110 -14.93 0.99 -8.57
C VAL A 110 -15.57 1.92 -7.54
N MET A 111 -16.34 1.37 -6.60
CA MET A 111 -17.01 2.17 -5.59
C MET A 111 -15.94 2.52 -4.57
N GLY A 112 -15.57 3.80 -4.51
CA GLY A 112 -14.73 4.30 -3.41
C GLY A 112 -15.47 4.19 -2.07
N LEU A 113 -14.83 4.70 -1.01
CA LEU A 113 -15.46 4.74 0.31
C LEU A 113 -16.81 5.46 0.26
N THR A 114 -17.79 4.95 1.02
CA THR A 114 -19.12 5.58 1.16
C THR A 114 -19.05 6.93 1.87
N SER A 115 -18.01 7.17 2.68
CA SER A 115 -17.66 8.44 3.30
C SER A 115 -16.14 8.59 3.40
N ASN A 116 -15.62 9.81 3.45
CA ASN A 116 -14.20 10.07 3.60
C ASN A 116 -13.99 11.13 4.68
N PRO A 117 -13.56 10.74 5.90
CA PRO A 117 -13.18 9.39 6.33
C PRO A 117 -14.37 8.44 6.48
N LEU A 118 -14.10 7.12 6.48
CA LEU A 118 -15.04 6.12 6.98
C LEU A 118 -14.68 5.79 8.43
N ILE A 119 -15.66 5.94 9.33
CA ILE A 119 -15.49 5.72 10.76
C ILE A 119 -16.34 4.51 11.18
N LEU A 120 -15.70 3.56 11.85
CA LEU A 120 -16.29 2.31 12.31
C LEU A 120 -15.80 2.00 13.73
N ASN A 121 -16.33 0.93 14.33
CA ASN A 121 -15.84 0.43 15.61
C ASN A 121 -15.72 -1.09 15.57
N ARG A 122 -14.70 -1.62 16.26
CA ARG A 122 -14.48 -3.05 16.49
C ARG A 122 -13.99 -3.26 17.92
N VAL A 123 -14.59 -4.23 18.61
CA VAL A 123 -14.17 -4.63 19.96
C VAL A 123 -12.69 -5.01 19.99
N VAL A 124 -11.97 -4.52 21.00
CA VAL A 124 -10.56 -4.86 21.24
C VAL A 124 -10.49 -6.09 22.15
N GLU A 125 -9.80 -7.13 21.71
CA GLU A 125 -9.59 -8.32 22.53
C GLU A 125 -8.60 -8.03 23.66
N ALA A 126 -8.90 -8.56 24.86
CA ALA A 126 -8.11 -8.29 26.07
C ALA A 126 -6.63 -8.65 25.92
N ASP A 127 -6.33 -9.76 25.22
CA ASP A 127 -4.96 -10.26 25.05
C ASP A 127 -4.24 -9.67 23.83
N LEU A 128 -4.91 -8.84 23.01
CA LEU A 128 -4.31 -8.31 21.79
C LEU A 128 -3.14 -7.38 22.12
N ILE A 129 -3.36 -6.41 23.03
CA ILE A 129 -2.31 -5.46 23.40
C ILE A 129 -1.09 -6.18 24.01
N PRO A 130 -1.22 -7.06 25.04
CA PRO A 130 -0.10 -7.85 25.54
C PRO A 130 0.65 -8.61 24.43
N THR A 131 -0.09 -9.22 23.50
CA THR A 131 0.51 -9.94 22.36
C THR A 131 1.39 -9.03 21.50
N LEU A 132 0.95 -7.80 21.21
CA LEU A 132 1.75 -6.84 20.44
C LEU A 132 3.01 -6.41 21.19
N TYR A 133 2.95 -6.29 22.53
CA TYR A 133 4.14 -6.04 23.34
C TYR A 133 5.11 -7.23 23.38
N GLU A 134 4.64 -8.47 23.22
CA GLU A 134 5.53 -9.63 23.06
C GLU A 134 6.20 -9.66 21.68
N MET A 135 5.56 -9.07 20.66
CA MET A 135 6.14 -8.89 19.31
C MET A 135 7.25 -7.82 19.25
N ASN A 136 7.67 -7.28 20.41
CA ASN A 136 8.66 -6.22 20.56
C ASN A 136 10.05 -6.67 20.06
N SER A 137 10.25 -6.56 18.74
CA SER A 137 11.50 -6.90 18.06
C SER A 137 12.62 -5.90 18.42
N ARG A 138 13.88 -6.28 18.18
CA ARG A 138 15.07 -5.53 18.63
C ARG A 138 15.30 -4.18 17.90
N GLU A 139 14.42 -3.74 17.01
CA GLU A 139 14.63 -2.57 16.14
C GLU A 139 13.48 -1.55 16.13
N LEU A 140 12.54 -1.62 17.08
CA LEU A 140 11.34 -0.76 17.08
C LEU A 140 11.63 0.74 17.21
N ASP A 141 12.77 1.11 17.79
CA ASP A 141 13.19 2.51 17.98
C ASP A 141 13.95 3.08 16.77
N LYS A 142 14.23 2.27 15.75
CA LYS A 142 14.91 2.71 14.52
C LYS A 142 13.87 3.24 13.54
N THR A 143 13.61 4.55 13.58
CA THR A 143 12.90 5.24 12.48
C THR A 143 13.79 5.24 11.25
N ARG A 144 13.29 4.75 10.11
CA ARG A 144 13.97 4.97 8.82
C ARG A 144 14.03 6.45 8.51
N SER A 145 15.00 6.89 7.71
CA SER A 145 15.14 8.31 7.33
C SER A 145 13.93 8.85 6.54
N ASP A 146 13.12 7.97 5.94
CA ASP A 146 11.90 8.27 5.19
C ASP A 146 10.61 8.02 6.00
N ASP A 147 10.72 7.70 7.30
CA ASP A 147 9.57 7.46 8.16
C ASP A 147 8.98 8.79 8.67
N ALA A 148 7.67 8.98 8.47
CA ALA A 148 6.98 10.18 8.94
C ALA A 148 6.84 10.23 10.47
N ARG A 149 7.07 9.09 11.14
CA ARG A 149 7.02 8.95 12.59
C ARG A 149 8.25 9.58 13.24
N TYR A 150 8.06 10.13 14.43
CA TYR A 150 9.13 10.73 15.21
C TYR A 150 8.86 10.57 16.71
N GLY A 151 9.88 10.85 17.52
CA GLY A 151 9.80 10.76 18.96
C GLY A 151 9.68 9.31 19.43
N ASN A 152 8.93 9.09 20.50
CA ASN A 152 8.82 7.79 21.16
C ASN A 152 7.75 6.89 20.50
N GLY A 153 7.92 6.60 19.21
CA GLY A 153 7.05 5.69 18.46
C GLY A 153 7.73 4.36 18.12
N ARG A 154 7.08 3.24 18.43
CA ARG A 154 7.54 1.87 18.11
C ARG A 154 6.67 1.25 17.01
N CYS A 155 7.24 0.68 15.95
CA CYS A 155 6.52 -0.07 14.89
C CYS A 155 6.99 -1.51 14.77
N SER A 156 6.11 -2.46 14.50
CA SER A 156 6.54 -3.75 13.91
C SER A 156 7.43 -3.52 12.67
N PRO A 157 8.61 -4.17 12.57
CA PRO A 157 9.68 -3.75 11.66
C PRO A 157 9.46 -4.15 10.19
N ASP A 158 8.71 -5.23 9.92
CA ASP A 158 8.60 -5.84 8.58
C ASP A 158 7.31 -5.48 7.84
N PHE A 159 6.42 -4.70 8.47
CA PHE A 159 5.13 -4.30 7.92
C PHE A 159 4.31 -5.50 7.38
N SER A 160 4.45 -6.66 8.02
CA SER A 160 3.82 -7.93 7.63
C SER A 160 3.14 -8.60 8.82
N MET A 161 2.61 -7.80 9.76
CA MET A 161 1.98 -8.26 10.99
C MET A 161 0.90 -9.33 10.75
N PHE A 162 0.11 -9.23 9.68
CA PHE A 162 -0.94 -10.21 9.36
C PHE A 162 -0.40 -11.58 8.92
N GLU A 163 0.91 -11.73 8.71
CA GLU A 163 1.57 -13.01 8.43
C GLU A 163 1.96 -13.76 9.72
N ASP A 164 1.79 -13.15 10.90
CA ASP A 164 2.08 -13.80 12.19
C ASP A 164 1.11 -14.98 12.46
N ASN A 165 1.64 -16.05 13.07
CA ASN A 165 0.90 -17.30 13.24
C ASN A 165 0.03 -17.36 14.51
N ARG A 166 0.15 -16.39 15.42
CA ARG A 166 -0.67 -16.35 16.65
C ARG A 166 -2.15 -16.22 16.30
N ALA A 167 -2.99 -17.01 16.96
CA ALA A 167 -4.43 -17.08 16.68
C ALA A 167 -5.12 -15.71 16.74
N ILE A 168 -4.79 -14.90 17.77
CA ILE A 168 -5.36 -13.56 17.95
C ILE A 168 -5.01 -12.61 16.80
N ILE A 169 -3.82 -12.74 16.21
CA ILE A 169 -3.39 -11.91 15.07
C ILE A 169 -4.15 -12.34 13.81
N LYS A 170 -4.38 -13.64 13.62
CA LYS A 170 -5.19 -14.16 12.51
C LYS A 170 -6.64 -13.68 12.59
N THR A 171 -7.26 -13.75 13.77
CA THR A 171 -8.61 -13.23 13.99
C THR A 171 -8.72 -11.75 13.66
N VAL A 172 -7.79 -10.92 14.16
CA VAL A 172 -7.78 -9.48 13.85
C VAL A 172 -7.55 -9.23 12.36
N ALA A 173 -6.65 -9.99 11.72
CA ALA A 173 -6.39 -9.86 10.29
C ALA A 173 -7.64 -10.20 9.45
N GLU A 174 -8.32 -11.30 9.75
CA GLU A 174 -9.55 -11.73 9.07
C GLU A 174 -10.66 -10.69 9.21
N ASP A 175 -10.90 -10.18 10.43
CA ASP A 175 -11.91 -9.16 10.69
C ASP A 175 -11.61 -7.85 9.94
N LEU A 176 -10.37 -7.35 10.05
CA LEU A 176 -9.98 -6.10 9.38
C LEU A 176 -10.03 -6.27 7.86
N MET A 177 -9.65 -7.42 7.31
CA MET A 177 -9.81 -7.71 5.88
C MET A 177 -11.28 -7.66 5.46
N SER A 178 -12.19 -8.26 6.23
CA SER A 178 -13.63 -8.21 5.95
C SER A 178 -14.15 -6.76 5.99
N ILE A 179 -13.73 -5.97 6.98
CA ILE A 179 -14.10 -4.55 7.10
C ILE A 179 -13.59 -3.75 5.90
N MET A 180 -12.34 -3.94 5.49
CA MET A 180 -11.74 -3.23 4.37
C MET A 180 -12.42 -3.59 3.04
N MET A 181 -12.71 -4.88 2.79
CA MET A 181 -13.44 -5.32 1.59
C MET A 181 -14.86 -4.73 1.55
N GLU A 182 -15.55 -4.70 2.69
CA GLU A 182 -16.90 -4.13 2.77
C GLU A 182 -16.90 -2.59 2.61
N ALA A 183 -15.83 -1.92 3.05
CA ALA A 183 -15.66 -0.47 2.93
C ALA A 183 -15.45 -0.01 1.48
N VAL A 184 -14.69 -0.77 0.68
CA VAL A 184 -14.38 -0.45 -0.73
C VAL A 184 -15.19 -1.28 -1.74
N LYS A 185 -16.05 -2.17 -1.25
CA LYS A 185 -16.93 -3.03 -2.07
C LYS A 185 -16.19 -3.79 -3.17
N SER A 186 -14.94 -4.20 -2.90
CA SER A 186 -14.08 -4.93 -3.82
C SER A 186 -13.15 -5.88 -3.07
N GLU A 187 -12.57 -6.82 -3.81
CA GLU A 187 -11.39 -7.54 -3.33
C GLU A 187 -10.25 -6.55 -3.01
N ILE A 188 -9.36 -6.94 -2.10
CA ILE A 188 -8.26 -6.09 -1.66
C ILE A 188 -6.91 -6.79 -1.74
N PHE A 189 -5.86 -5.99 -1.87
CA PHE A 189 -4.49 -6.42 -1.70
C PHE A 189 -3.87 -5.69 -0.49
N ILE A 190 -3.45 -6.44 0.53
CA ILE A 190 -2.75 -5.88 1.69
C ILE A 190 -1.30 -5.59 1.31
N LYS A 191 -0.93 -4.31 1.36
CA LYS A 191 0.43 -3.86 1.07
C LYS A 191 1.29 -3.94 2.33
N ASP A 192 0.81 -3.32 3.40
CA ASP A 192 1.49 -3.22 4.68
C ASP A 192 0.48 -3.49 5.81
N SER A 193 0.88 -4.25 6.82
CA SER A 193 0.15 -4.41 8.08
C SER A 193 1.13 -4.30 9.24
N PHE A 194 0.83 -3.45 10.21
CA PHE A 194 1.75 -3.11 11.29
C PHE A 194 1.02 -2.61 12.52
N PHE A 195 1.67 -2.68 13.69
CA PHE A 195 1.20 -1.97 14.88
C PHE A 195 2.13 -0.81 15.21
N ASN A 196 1.57 0.25 15.79
CA ASN A 196 2.30 1.36 16.38
C ASN A 196 1.98 1.50 17.85
N ILE A 197 3.02 1.74 18.65
CA ILE A 197 2.90 2.12 20.05
C ILE A 197 3.52 3.51 20.19
N LEU A 198 2.68 4.52 20.48
CA LEU A 198 3.14 5.88 20.74
C LEU A 198 3.22 6.12 22.24
N GLY A 199 4.43 6.33 22.74
CA GLY A 199 4.68 6.88 24.07
C GLY A 199 4.69 8.41 24.06
N ALA A 200 4.99 9.00 25.21
CA ALA A 200 5.03 10.45 25.39
C ALA A 200 5.97 11.13 24.38
N GLY A 201 5.46 12.06 23.59
CA GLY A 201 6.22 12.81 22.58
C GLY A 201 6.31 12.12 21.22
N GLY A 202 5.70 10.94 21.05
CA GLY A 202 5.61 10.23 19.78
C GLY A 202 4.52 10.78 18.86
N GLY A 203 4.68 10.60 17.56
CA GLY A 203 3.66 11.01 16.59
C GLY A 203 4.12 10.85 15.15
N THR A 204 3.35 11.43 14.24
CA THR A 204 3.64 11.54 12.82
C THR A 204 3.51 12.99 12.38
N THR A 205 4.46 13.45 11.57
CA THR A 205 4.34 14.75 10.89
C THR A 205 3.28 14.67 9.78
N PRO A 206 2.79 15.80 9.21
CA PRO A 206 1.86 15.76 8.10
C PRO A 206 2.41 15.04 6.86
N HIS A 207 1.77 13.94 6.46
CA HIS A 207 2.22 13.08 5.36
C HIS A 207 1.05 12.43 4.59
N ILE A 208 1.38 11.74 3.50
CA ILE A 208 0.46 10.89 2.71
C ILE A 208 1.13 9.52 2.46
N HIS A 209 0.36 8.52 2.06
CA HIS A 209 0.84 7.15 1.81
C HIS A 209 0.92 6.81 0.32
N LEU A 210 1.34 7.74 -0.54
CA LEU A 210 1.53 7.51 -1.99
C LEU A 210 3.01 7.52 -2.40
N ASN A 211 3.47 6.47 -3.07
CA ASN A 211 4.82 6.36 -3.63
C ASN A 211 4.84 6.65 -5.15
N SER A 212 5.99 6.46 -5.81
CA SER A 212 6.15 6.70 -7.25
C SER A 212 5.27 5.79 -8.12
N LEU A 213 5.12 4.51 -7.75
CA LEU A 213 4.26 3.57 -8.46
C LEU A 213 2.78 3.99 -8.37
N ASP A 214 2.36 4.48 -7.19
CA ASP A 214 1.00 4.97 -6.98
C ASP A 214 0.66 6.18 -7.87
N LYS A 215 1.68 6.97 -8.24
CA LYS A 215 1.59 8.17 -9.08
C LYS A 215 1.78 7.89 -10.57
N ASN A 216 2.06 6.63 -10.95
CA ASN A 216 2.20 6.26 -12.35
C ASN A 216 0.84 6.43 -13.06
N LYS A 217 0.79 7.32 -14.05
CA LYS A 217 -0.46 7.69 -14.76
C LYS A 217 -1.12 6.51 -15.47
N GLY A 218 -0.32 5.60 -16.04
CA GLY A 218 -0.84 4.41 -16.71
C GLY A 218 -1.51 3.45 -15.74
N LEU A 219 -1.04 3.39 -14.49
CA LEU A 219 -1.59 2.48 -13.49
C LEU A 219 -2.69 3.11 -12.64
N SER A 220 -2.60 4.40 -12.30
CA SER A 220 -3.58 5.11 -11.46
C SER A 220 -3.84 4.44 -10.09
N LEU A 221 -2.84 3.76 -9.49
CA LEU A 221 -3.05 2.99 -8.26
C LEU A 221 -3.38 3.87 -7.04
N GLY A 222 -2.93 5.13 -7.03
CA GLY A 222 -3.20 6.05 -5.93
C GLY A 222 -4.69 6.29 -5.68
N ASN A 223 -5.53 6.14 -6.71
CA ASN A 223 -6.99 6.29 -6.59
C ASN A 223 -7.69 5.09 -5.96
N GLN A 224 -7.01 3.95 -5.88
CA GLN A 224 -7.53 2.70 -5.30
C GLN A 224 -6.76 2.29 -4.05
N LYS A 225 -5.91 3.16 -3.49
CA LYS A 225 -5.12 2.90 -2.28
C LYS A 225 -5.73 3.58 -1.06
N TYR A 226 -5.83 2.81 0.02
CA TYR A 226 -6.44 3.24 1.27
C TYR A 226 -5.55 2.89 2.46
N SER A 227 -5.73 3.65 3.53
CA SER A 227 -5.06 3.46 4.81
C SER A 227 -6.12 3.31 5.89
N LEU A 228 -6.00 2.26 6.69
CA LEU A 228 -6.81 1.98 7.86
C LEU A 228 -5.96 2.19 9.12
N VAL A 229 -6.53 2.84 10.13
CA VAL A 229 -6.01 2.83 11.50
C VAL A 229 -7.07 2.29 12.45
N TYR A 230 -6.67 1.36 13.31
CA TYR A 230 -7.49 0.74 14.34
C TYR A 230 -6.89 1.04 15.72
N TYR A 231 -7.60 1.80 16.55
CA TYR A 231 -7.14 2.22 17.88
C TYR A 231 -7.48 1.15 18.93
N LEU A 232 -6.45 0.53 19.50
CA LEU A 232 -6.58 -0.48 20.54
C LEU A 232 -6.58 0.13 21.95
N SER A 233 -5.80 1.19 22.13
CA SER A 233 -5.75 1.99 23.36
C SER A 233 -5.54 3.44 22.97
N GLU A 234 -6.46 4.32 23.35
CA GLU A 234 -6.39 5.75 23.05
C GLU A 234 -5.26 6.46 23.82
N GLY A 235 -4.76 5.87 24.92
CA GLY A 235 -3.83 6.52 25.83
C GLY A 235 -4.49 7.66 26.63
N ASP A 236 -3.73 8.61 27.13
CA ASP A 236 -4.24 9.75 27.90
C ASP A 236 -4.88 10.79 26.98
N GLN A 237 -6.19 10.99 27.12
CA GLN A 237 -6.92 12.05 26.43
C GLN A 237 -6.84 13.41 27.15
N ASN A 238 -6.54 13.41 28.45
CA ASN A 238 -6.37 14.62 29.25
C ASN A 238 -4.90 15.07 29.28
N CYS A 239 -4.32 15.35 28.12
CA CYS A 239 -2.95 15.85 27.98
C CYS A 239 -2.86 16.95 26.90
N SER A 240 -1.70 17.61 26.80
CA SER A 240 -1.51 18.76 25.90
C SER A 240 -1.65 18.39 24.41
N LYS A 241 -1.30 17.16 24.05
CA LYS A 241 -1.42 16.61 22.70
C LYS A 241 -2.00 15.21 22.83
N PRO A 242 -3.33 15.06 22.83
CA PRO A 242 -4.00 13.77 22.99
C PRO A 242 -3.98 12.93 21.71
N GLY A 243 -3.09 13.21 20.76
CA GLY A 243 -2.98 12.43 19.53
C GLY A 243 -4.21 12.49 18.63
N ILE A 244 -4.90 13.62 18.55
CA ILE A 244 -5.96 13.84 17.56
C ILE A 244 -5.43 13.44 16.16
N LEU A 245 -6.17 12.59 15.47
CA LEU A 245 -5.92 12.31 14.06
C LEU A 245 -6.44 13.50 13.27
N LYS A 246 -5.50 14.33 12.80
CA LYS A 246 -5.80 15.51 11.99
C LYS A 246 -5.80 15.11 10.53
N LEU A 247 -6.93 15.30 9.87
CA LEU A 247 -7.09 15.14 8.43
C LEU A 247 -7.07 16.52 7.77
N TYR A 248 -6.42 16.64 6.62
CA TYR A 248 -6.29 17.90 5.89
C TYR A 248 -7.05 17.85 4.56
N ASP A 249 -7.70 18.97 4.23
CA ASP A 249 -8.34 19.31 2.94
C ASP A 249 -9.50 18.41 2.45
N PRO A 250 -10.71 18.46 3.06
CA PRO A 250 -11.14 19.39 4.11
C PRO A 250 -10.55 19.07 5.49
N SER A 251 -10.44 20.07 6.36
CA SER A 251 -9.96 19.85 7.72
C SER A 251 -10.99 19.07 8.54
N GLU A 252 -10.55 18.01 9.21
CA GLU A 252 -11.36 17.22 10.14
C GLU A 252 -10.48 16.63 11.22
N ASP A 253 -10.92 16.73 12.48
CA ASP A 253 -10.17 16.29 13.64
C ASP A 253 -10.91 15.14 14.31
N ILE A 254 -10.26 13.99 14.43
CA ILE A 254 -10.83 12.79 15.06
C ILE A 254 -10.11 12.53 16.38
N LEU A 255 -10.86 12.57 17.48
CA LEU A 255 -10.36 12.19 18.79
C LEU A 255 -10.40 10.66 18.94
N PRO A 256 -9.26 9.98 19.17
CA PRO A 256 -9.25 8.52 19.26
C PRO A 256 -9.96 7.99 20.51
N CYS A 257 -10.64 6.86 20.34
CA CYS A 257 -11.19 6.07 21.43
C CYS A 257 -10.93 4.57 21.19
N GLU A 258 -11.03 3.76 22.23
CA GLU A 258 -10.90 2.32 22.14
C GLU A 258 -11.86 1.72 21.10
N GLY A 259 -11.31 0.87 20.24
CA GLY A 259 -12.06 0.17 19.21
C GLY A 259 -12.29 0.98 17.92
N LEU A 260 -11.93 2.27 17.90
CA LEU A 260 -12.16 3.14 16.74
C LEU A 260 -11.38 2.66 15.51
N ILE A 261 -12.07 2.53 14.38
CA ILE A 261 -11.47 2.29 13.07
C ILE A 261 -11.72 3.53 12.21
N VAL A 262 -10.67 4.00 11.54
CA VAL A 262 -10.74 5.07 10.54
C VAL A 262 -10.11 4.58 9.25
N ILE A 263 -10.84 4.66 8.14
CA ILE A 263 -10.34 4.36 6.80
C ILE A 263 -10.35 5.65 5.97
N ILE A 264 -9.22 5.96 5.35
CA ILE A 264 -9.04 7.13 4.48
C ILE A 264 -8.37 6.72 3.17
N PRO A 265 -8.61 7.44 2.06
CA PRO A 265 -7.76 7.33 0.88
C PRO A 265 -6.30 7.62 1.25
N SER A 266 -5.34 6.88 0.72
CA SER A 266 -3.92 7.09 1.03
C SER A 266 -3.37 8.43 0.53
N SER A 267 -4.11 9.14 -0.33
CA SER A 267 -3.85 10.53 -0.74
C SER A 267 -4.25 11.56 0.32
N ARG A 268 -5.04 11.17 1.32
CA ARG A 268 -5.53 12.05 2.39
C ARG A 268 -4.38 12.42 3.32
N LYS A 269 -3.94 13.69 3.27
CA LYS A 269 -2.88 14.18 4.15
C LYS A 269 -3.37 14.14 5.59
N HIS A 270 -2.51 13.67 6.50
CA HIS A 270 -2.87 13.55 7.92
C HIS A 270 -1.65 13.62 8.85
N SER A 271 -1.91 13.86 10.13
CA SER A 271 -0.90 13.82 11.20
C SER A 271 -1.53 13.43 12.55
N ALA A 272 -0.70 13.06 13.51
CA ALA A 272 -1.11 12.82 14.89
C ALA A 272 0.07 13.05 15.82
N VAL A 273 -0.12 13.74 16.95
CA VAL A 273 0.95 13.99 17.93
C VAL A 273 0.46 13.65 19.32
N TYR A 274 1.19 12.78 20.01
CA TYR A 274 0.80 12.24 21.30
C TYR A 274 1.79 12.61 22.40
N SER A 275 1.31 13.11 23.54
CA SER A 275 2.13 13.51 24.70
C SER A 275 1.68 12.92 26.03
N GLY A 276 0.79 11.92 26.01
CA GLY A 276 0.33 11.22 27.21
C GLY A 276 1.39 10.29 27.79
N LYS A 277 1.20 9.92 29.06
CA LYS A 277 2.05 8.99 29.81
C LYS A 277 1.69 7.54 29.54
N LYS A 278 0.40 7.22 29.42
CA LYS A 278 -0.05 5.87 29.03
C LYS A 278 0.27 5.64 27.56
N ASP A 279 0.76 4.48 27.18
CA ASP A 279 0.99 4.21 25.76
C ASP A 279 -0.32 4.18 24.96
N ARG A 280 -0.28 4.80 23.79
CA ARG A 280 -1.29 4.62 22.76
C ARG A 280 -0.90 3.46 21.87
N VAL A 281 -1.85 2.57 21.58
CA VAL A 281 -1.62 1.39 20.76
C VAL A 281 -2.60 1.38 19.61
N MET A 282 -2.09 1.18 18.40
CA MET A 282 -2.91 1.13 17.18
C MET A 282 -2.36 0.14 16.16
N ILE A 283 -3.23 -0.38 15.31
CA ILE A 283 -2.89 -1.18 14.13
C ILE A 283 -3.10 -0.31 12.89
N GLY A 284 -2.13 -0.29 11.99
CA GLY A 284 -2.18 0.37 10.70
C GLY A 284 -2.15 -0.63 9.56
N VAL A 285 -2.96 -0.41 8.53
CA VAL A 285 -2.98 -1.22 7.32
C VAL A 285 -3.01 -0.32 6.09
N ASN A 286 -2.10 -0.54 5.15
CA ASN A 286 -2.19 0.05 3.81
C ASN A 286 -2.64 -1.04 2.85
N PHE A 287 -3.67 -0.77 2.05
CA PHE A 287 -4.24 -1.73 1.13
C PHE A 287 -4.70 -1.09 -0.17
N TYR A 288 -4.84 -1.90 -1.20
CA TYR A 288 -5.40 -1.51 -2.48
C TYR A 288 -6.74 -2.19 -2.67
N SER A 289 -7.76 -1.46 -3.10
CA SER A 289 -8.92 -2.04 -3.77
C SER A 289 -8.46 -2.58 -5.13
N LEU A 290 -8.92 -3.78 -5.50
CA LEU A 290 -8.64 -4.39 -6.80
C LEU A 290 -9.71 -4.06 -7.83
#